data_AF-A0A2V7DF27-F1
#
_entry.id   AF-A0A2V7DF27-F1
#
_cell.length_a   1.000
_cell.length_b   1.000
_cell.length_c   1.000
_cell.angle_alpha   90.00
_cell.angle_beta   90.00
_cell.angle_gamma   90.00
#
_symmetry.space_group_name_H-M   'P 1'
#
loop_
_entity.id
_entity.type
_entity.pdbx_description
1 polymer ?
#
loop_
_entity_poly.entity_id
_entity_poly.type
_entity_poly.pdbx_seq_one_letter_code
_entity_poly.pdbx_strand_id
1 'polypeptide(L)'
;MAKATRLISLNFRRSEELPSLGDFKAYLATDFEHRVPDFVALDHDAKWGDAVLDLVGKVDDGRLVAVFPSVSVHERDLHEVLANAMLSTSWLEDNRDEMERLYAGSGVDLDHPLWMILVVPALASLSRSMRRALERAGVEIMPYSIYDLATPDGLLSAVSFEPGPGVAQAPVRESVRSASVAAARMSVHVPHPPPAALRVEPVILAPAAHVEPLVASAPVPRVEPPVAPAPVVAPAPEPVRAERVRDAERSFMESVSDPAPPRRSASAVDAFVVSIGDPKLRGMAEQIVGFFQGRFPTAAGMVTDQSGFTLRTAKDHLVTVRLDRSSVWLEVGPERIPTSKIKDPATLERAMALPSVLEALHSVRS
;
A
#
# COMPACT_ATOMS: atom_id res chain seq x y z
N MET A 1 38.55 28.01 -23.19
CA MET A 1 38.33 26.57 -22.93
C MET A 1 36.83 26.32 -22.90
N ALA A 2 36.29 25.61 -23.89
CA ALA A 2 34.86 25.26 -23.91
C ALA A 2 34.61 24.10 -22.94
N LYS A 3 33.72 24.28 -21.97
CA LYS A 3 33.23 23.18 -21.12
C LYS A 3 32.46 22.22 -22.03
N ALA A 4 32.98 21.00 -22.19
CA ALA A 4 32.25 19.94 -22.88
C ALA A 4 31.00 19.61 -22.07
N THR A 5 29.84 20.05 -22.55
CA THR A 5 28.53 19.63 -22.07
C THR A 5 28.39 18.15 -22.41
N ARG A 6 28.71 17.26 -21.47
CA ARG A 6 28.47 15.82 -21.65
C ARG A 6 26.97 15.61 -21.70
N LEU A 7 26.47 15.18 -22.85
CA LEU A 7 25.10 14.72 -22.99
C LEU A 7 24.94 13.46 -22.11
N ILE A 8 24.14 13.55 -21.05
CA ILE A 8 23.75 12.39 -20.27
C ILE A 8 22.55 11.78 -20.97
N SER A 9 22.73 10.61 -21.58
CA SER A 9 21.62 9.84 -22.13
C SER A 9 20.94 9.11 -20.98
N LEU A 10 19.75 9.59 -20.60
CA LEU A 10 18.87 8.95 -19.64
C LEU A 10 18.00 7.94 -20.39
N ASN A 11 18.15 6.66 -20.05
CA ASN A 11 17.40 5.58 -20.68
C ASN A 11 16.21 5.22 -19.80
N PHE A 12 15.02 5.64 -20.20
CA PHE A 12 13.78 5.38 -19.47
C PHE A 12 13.21 4.04 -19.92
N ARG A 13 13.09 3.09 -19.00
CA ARG A 13 12.38 1.83 -19.24
C ARG A 13 11.14 1.81 -18.39
N ARG A 14 9.98 1.52 -18.98
CA ARG A 14 8.75 1.32 -18.21
C ARG A 14 8.97 0.14 -17.26
N SER A 15 8.79 0.36 -15.97
CA SER A 15 8.89 -0.69 -14.97
C SER A 15 7.61 -1.52 -14.96
N GLU A 16 7.76 -2.84 -14.87
CA GLU A 16 6.66 -3.76 -14.53
C GLU A 16 6.56 -3.95 -13.02
N GLU A 17 7.55 -3.49 -12.27
CA GLU A 17 7.57 -3.55 -10.81
C GLU A 17 6.78 -2.37 -10.26
N LEU A 18 5.72 -2.67 -9.51
CA LEU A 18 4.89 -1.67 -8.87
C LEU A 18 5.43 -1.43 -7.45
N PRO A 19 5.39 -0.18 -6.96
CA PRO A 19 5.88 0.19 -5.64
C PRO A 19 5.00 -0.48 -4.59
N SER A 20 5.51 -0.51 -3.36
CA SER A 20 4.63 -0.79 -2.23
C SER A 20 3.56 0.31 -2.14
N LEU A 21 2.37 -0.04 -1.65
CA LEU A 21 1.31 0.94 -1.46
C LEU A 21 1.75 2.06 -0.51
N GLY A 22 2.55 1.73 0.51
CA GLY A 22 3.09 2.70 1.48
C GLY A 22 4.03 3.72 0.81
N ASP A 23 4.98 3.26 0.00
CA ASP A 23 5.89 4.15 -0.73
C ASP A 23 5.11 5.04 -1.71
N PHE A 24 4.08 4.48 -2.35
CA PHE A 24 3.26 5.22 -3.29
C PHE A 24 2.41 6.29 -2.60
N LYS A 25 1.81 5.98 -1.45
CA LYS A 25 1.13 6.97 -0.59
C LYS A 25 2.07 8.10 -0.18
N ALA A 26 3.27 7.76 0.28
CA ALA A 26 4.28 8.74 0.67
C ALA A 26 4.68 9.65 -0.50
N TYR A 27 4.85 9.08 -1.70
CA TYR A 27 5.11 9.85 -2.91
C TYR A 27 3.97 10.83 -3.22
N LEU A 28 2.71 10.38 -3.22
CA LEU A 28 1.56 11.25 -3.48
C LEU A 28 1.43 12.35 -2.42
N ALA A 29 1.66 12.05 -1.15
CA ALA A 29 1.65 13.06 -0.09
C ALA A 29 2.62 14.22 -0.36
N THR A 30 3.75 13.94 -1.02
CA THR A 30 4.79 14.95 -1.31
C THR A 30 4.65 15.63 -2.67
N ASP A 31 4.13 14.92 -3.68
CA ASP A 31 4.30 15.33 -5.09
C ASP A 31 2.98 15.45 -5.85
N PHE A 32 1.85 15.10 -5.22
CA PHE A 32 0.55 15.17 -5.89
C PHE A 32 0.11 16.60 -6.20
N GLU A 33 0.60 17.59 -5.45
CA GLU A 33 0.39 19.03 -5.70
C GLU A 33 0.90 19.45 -7.10
N HIS A 34 1.95 18.80 -7.61
CA HIS A 34 2.44 19.06 -8.97
C HIS A 34 1.52 18.48 -10.06
N ARG A 35 0.62 17.56 -9.69
CA ARG A 35 -0.28 16.88 -10.63
C ARG A 35 -1.66 17.50 -10.67
N VAL A 36 -2.23 17.78 -9.50
CA VAL A 36 -3.51 18.48 -9.38
C VAL A 36 -3.18 19.93 -9.02
N PRO A 37 -3.34 20.89 -9.95
CA PRO A 37 -3.00 22.28 -9.69
C PRO A 37 -3.64 22.78 -8.41
N ASP A 38 -2.84 23.45 -7.59
CA ASP A 38 -3.26 24.08 -6.34
C ASP A 38 -3.85 23.10 -5.32
N PHE A 39 -3.60 21.80 -5.49
CA PHE A 39 -3.89 20.80 -4.46
C PHE A 39 -3.00 21.04 -3.25
N VAL A 40 -3.61 21.02 -2.07
CA VAL A 40 -2.94 21.13 -0.78
C VAL A 40 -3.39 19.94 0.06
N ALA A 41 -2.44 19.11 0.49
CA ALA A 41 -2.72 17.99 1.37
C ALA A 41 -3.18 18.49 2.75
N LEU A 42 -4.22 17.84 3.29
CA LEU A 42 -4.82 18.19 4.59
C LEU A 42 -4.68 17.05 5.60
N ASP A 43 -4.93 15.81 5.18
CA ASP A 43 -4.90 14.63 6.05
C ASP A 43 -4.42 13.38 5.31
N HIS A 44 -3.90 12.42 6.08
CA HIS A 44 -3.42 11.12 5.60
C HIS A 44 -4.08 10.01 6.41
N ASP A 45 -4.55 8.98 5.70
CA ASP A 45 -5.26 7.84 6.30
C ASP A 45 -6.44 8.28 7.21
N ALA A 46 -7.17 9.31 6.78
CA ALA A 46 -8.30 9.88 7.50
C ALA A 46 -9.44 8.85 7.63
N LYS A 47 -10.03 8.76 8.82
CA LYS A 47 -11.12 7.82 9.11
C LYS A 47 -12.46 8.54 9.14
N TRP A 48 -13.29 8.28 8.14
CA TRP A 48 -14.64 8.84 8.01
C TRP A 48 -15.65 7.70 8.20
N GLY A 49 -16.04 7.48 9.46
CA GLY A 49 -16.82 6.31 9.85
C GLY A 49 -16.01 5.03 9.63
N ASP A 50 -16.55 4.13 8.81
CA ASP A 50 -15.89 2.88 8.41
C ASP A 50 -14.99 3.05 7.17
N ALA A 51 -15.03 4.21 6.51
CA ALA A 51 -14.18 4.49 5.36
C ALA A 51 -12.80 4.98 5.80
N VAL A 52 -11.76 4.52 5.11
CA VAL A 52 -10.40 5.04 5.21
C VAL A 52 -10.07 5.78 3.93
N LEU A 53 -9.71 7.05 4.06
CA LEU A 53 -9.27 7.92 2.98
C LEU A 53 -7.75 8.09 3.07
N ASP A 54 -7.04 7.51 2.12
CA ASP A 54 -5.58 7.47 2.15
C ASP A 54 -4.93 8.86 2.11
N LEU A 55 -5.49 9.76 1.30
CA LEU A 55 -5.06 11.15 1.21
C LEU A 55 -6.28 12.04 1.01
N VAL A 56 -6.42 13.04 1.87
CA VAL A 56 -7.43 14.09 1.77
C VAL A 56 -6.70 15.42 1.58
N GLY A 57 -7.18 16.23 0.64
CA GLY A 57 -6.69 17.56 0.42
C GLY A 57 -7.78 18.50 -0.06
N LYS A 58 -7.38 19.71 -0.44
CA LYS A 58 -8.26 20.68 -1.08
C LYS A 58 -7.60 21.26 -2.31
N VAL A 59 -8.39 21.83 -3.20
CA VAL A 59 -7.90 22.68 -4.30
C VAL A 59 -8.19 24.17 -4.01
N ASP A 60 -7.75 25.08 -4.87
CA ASP A 60 -7.85 26.54 -4.66
C ASP A 60 -9.30 27.04 -4.54
N ASP A 61 -10.24 26.38 -5.24
CA ASP A 61 -11.68 26.69 -5.14
C ASP A 61 -12.32 26.23 -3.82
N GLY A 62 -11.52 25.67 -2.90
CA GLY A 62 -11.97 25.18 -1.59
C GLY A 62 -12.57 23.77 -1.65
N ARG A 63 -12.73 23.17 -2.82
CA ARG A 63 -13.30 21.82 -2.93
C ARG A 63 -12.42 20.79 -2.26
N LEU A 64 -13.07 19.94 -1.45
CA LEU A 64 -12.43 18.81 -0.80
C LEU A 64 -12.16 17.69 -1.82
N VAL A 65 -10.96 17.11 -1.76
CA VAL A 65 -10.48 16.08 -2.67
C VAL A 65 -10.04 14.86 -1.87
N ALA A 66 -10.59 13.70 -2.20
CA ALA A 66 -10.17 12.41 -1.66
C ALA A 66 -9.43 11.61 -2.73
N VAL A 67 -8.24 11.13 -2.40
CA VAL A 67 -7.36 10.41 -3.32
C VAL A 67 -7.19 8.97 -2.83
N PHE A 68 -7.50 8.02 -3.72
CA PHE A 68 -7.41 6.58 -3.50
C PHE A 68 -6.24 6.01 -4.32
N PRO A 69 -5.01 5.95 -3.78
CA PRO A 69 -3.90 5.25 -4.39
C PRO A 69 -4.16 3.75 -4.52
N SER A 70 -3.84 3.21 -5.69
CA SER A 70 -3.79 1.78 -5.92
C SER A 70 -2.49 1.37 -6.58
N VAL A 71 -1.97 0.23 -6.17
CA VAL A 71 -0.85 -0.48 -6.84
C VAL A 71 -1.33 -1.80 -7.46
N SER A 72 -2.64 -2.03 -7.52
CA SER A 72 -3.19 -3.23 -8.14
C SER A 72 -3.52 -3.02 -9.62
N VAL A 73 -3.22 -4.04 -10.41
CA VAL A 73 -3.66 -4.16 -11.82
C VAL A 73 -4.95 -4.98 -11.93
N HIS A 74 -5.40 -5.60 -10.84
CA HIS A 74 -6.56 -6.48 -10.82
C HIS A 74 -7.81 -5.75 -10.33
N GLU A 75 -8.89 -5.87 -11.10
CA GLU A 75 -10.18 -5.25 -10.79
C GLU A 75 -10.78 -5.69 -9.45
N ARG A 76 -10.50 -6.92 -9.01
CA ARG A 76 -10.99 -7.45 -7.72
C ARG A 76 -10.57 -6.55 -6.56
N ASP A 77 -9.33 -6.07 -6.58
CA ASP A 77 -8.76 -5.28 -5.49
C ASP A 77 -9.27 -3.82 -5.50
N LEU A 78 -9.92 -3.40 -6.59
CA LEU A 78 -10.48 -2.05 -6.73
C LEU A 78 -11.94 -1.95 -6.26
N HIS A 79 -12.57 -3.08 -5.91
CA HIS A 79 -13.92 -3.07 -5.35
C HIS A 79 -13.95 -2.40 -3.97
N GLU A 80 -12.87 -2.50 -3.20
CA GLU A 80 -12.72 -1.82 -1.92
C GLU A 80 -12.71 -0.30 -2.09
N VAL A 81 -12.05 0.22 -3.12
CA VAL A 81 -12.07 1.66 -3.45
C VAL A 81 -13.49 2.12 -3.75
N LEU A 82 -14.25 1.36 -4.52
CA LEU A 82 -15.65 1.71 -4.83
C LEU A 82 -16.50 1.74 -3.55
N ALA A 83 -16.32 0.78 -2.65
CA ALA A 83 -17.01 0.75 -1.36
C ALA A 83 -16.63 1.96 -0.49
N ASN A 84 -15.33 2.24 -0.37
CA ASN A 84 -14.83 3.39 0.41
C ASN A 84 -15.31 4.71 -0.17
N ALA A 85 -15.36 4.87 -1.49
CA ALA A 85 -15.89 6.06 -2.14
C ALA A 85 -17.36 6.31 -1.76
N MET A 86 -18.21 5.28 -1.86
CA MET A 86 -19.63 5.39 -1.50
C MET A 86 -19.84 5.67 -0.01
N LEU A 87 -19.07 5.00 0.87
CA LEU A 87 -19.12 5.24 2.31
C LEU A 87 -18.67 6.65 2.66
N SER A 88 -17.61 7.15 2.03
CA SER A 88 -17.06 8.49 2.30
C SER A 88 -18.02 9.60 1.89
N THR A 89 -18.68 9.47 0.74
CA THR A 89 -19.70 10.44 0.31
C THR A 89 -20.90 10.46 1.25
N SER A 90 -21.42 9.28 1.60
CA SER A 90 -22.56 9.18 2.52
C SER A 90 -22.21 9.73 3.91
N TRP A 91 -21.01 9.41 4.41
CA TRP A 91 -20.56 9.86 5.72
C TRP A 91 -20.38 11.38 5.74
N LEU A 92 -19.81 11.97 4.69
CA LEU A 92 -19.64 13.42 4.57
C LEU A 92 -20.99 14.17 4.58
N GLU A 93 -22.00 13.63 3.89
CA GLU A 93 -23.36 14.19 3.87
C GLU A 93 -23.99 14.17 5.27
N ASP A 94 -23.84 13.07 6.01
CA ASP A 94 -24.41 12.90 7.34
C ASP A 94 -23.64 13.67 8.44
N ASN A 95 -22.35 13.95 8.23
CA ASN A 95 -21.45 14.52 9.24
C ASN A 95 -20.82 15.85 8.79
N ARG A 96 -21.57 16.63 8.00
CA ARG A 96 -21.10 17.93 7.49
C ARG A 96 -20.61 18.86 8.61
N ASP A 97 -21.34 18.99 9.72
CA ASP A 97 -20.94 19.82 10.88
C ASP A 97 -19.62 19.35 11.53
N GLU A 98 -19.31 18.07 11.46
CA GLU A 98 -18.03 17.53 11.94
C GLU A 98 -16.89 17.93 10.99
N MET A 99 -17.13 17.85 9.69
CA MET A 99 -16.16 18.26 8.66
C MET A 99 -15.91 19.76 8.65
N GLU A 100 -16.94 20.58 8.89
CA GLU A 100 -16.77 22.03 9.07
C GLU A 100 -15.86 22.34 10.27
N ARG A 101 -15.98 21.56 11.35
CA ARG A 101 -15.12 21.69 12.54
C ARG A 101 -13.69 21.20 12.28
N LEU A 102 -13.54 20.06 11.61
CA LEU A 102 -12.23 19.45 11.32
C LEU A 102 -11.39 20.32 10.38
N TYR A 103 -12.01 20.88 9.35
CA TYR A 103 -11.35 21.71 8.35
C TYR A 103 -11.59 23.21 8.52
N ALA A 104 -12.01 23.63 9.73
CA ALA A 104 -12.20 25.03 10.07
C ALA A 104 -10.90 25.82 9.86
N GLY A 105 -10.96 26.87 9.02
CA GLY A 105 -9.80 27.72 8.72
C GLY A 105 -8.85 27.17 7.65
N SER A 106 -9.07 25.94 7.15
CA SER A 106 -8.33 25.38 6.03
C SER A 106 -8.80 25.92 4.68
N GLY A 107 -9.88 26.71 4.64
CA GLY A 107 -10.46 27.22 3.39
C GLY A 107 -11.19 26.15 2.58
N VAL A 108 -11.60 25.05 3.22
CA VAL A 108 -12.44 24.04 2.60
C VAL A 108 -13.88 24.56 2.52
N ASP A 109 -14.48 24.42 1.35
CA ASP A 109 -15.90 24.69 1.10
C ASP A 109 -16.65 23.36 0.90
N LEU A 110 -17.50 23.03 1.87
CA LEU A 110 -18.32 21.81 1.88
C LEU A 110 -19.63 21.96 1.10
N ASP A 111 -19.92 23.12 0.52
CA ASP A 111 -21.00 23.25 -0.47
C ASP A 111 -20.61 22.62 -1.82
N HIS A 112 -19.31 22.44 -2.05
CA HIS A 112 -18.83 21.66 -3.18
C HIS A 112 -18.89 20.15 -2.89
N PRO A 113 -19.32 19.32 -3.86
CA PRO A 113 -19.30 17.87 -3.70
C PRO A 113 -17.86 17.37 -3.59
N LEU A 114 -17.66 16.31 -2.80
CA LEU A 114 -16.37 15.64 -2.66
C LEU A 114 -15.85 15.19 -4.02
N TRP A 115 -14.68 15.66 -4.41
CA TRP A 115 -14.00 15.18 -5.62
C TRP A 115 -13.15 13.96 -5.29
N MET A 116 -13.45 12.82 -5.90
CA MET A 116 -12.77 11.57 -5.64
C MET A 116 -11.89 11.16 -6.81
N ILE A 117 -10.63 10.81 -6.53
CA ILE A 117 -9.65 10.42 -7.55
C ILE A 117 -9.07 9.05 -7.19
N LEU A 118 -9.29 8.04 -8.05
CA LEU A 118 -8.58 6.77 -8.01
C LEU A 118 -7.30 6.87 -8.84
N VAL A 119 -6.15 6.82 -8.17
CA VAL A 119 -4.83 6.81 -8.80
C VAL A 119 -4.38 5.37 -9.00
N VAL A 120 -4.32 4.89 -10.25
CA VAL A 120 -4.19 3.45 -10.56
C VAL A 120 -3.11 3.20 -11.61
N PRO A 121 -2.40 2.04 -11.61
CA PRO A 121 -1.41 1.77 -12.64
C PRO A 121 -2.05 1.80 -14.03
N ALA A 122 -1.38 2.40 -15.01
CA ALA A 122 -1.84 2.47 -16.40
C ALA A 122 -1.89 1.09 -17.07
N LEU A 123 -1.29 0.06 -16.46
CA LEU A 123 -1.40 -1.34 -16.86
C LEU A 123 -2.67 -2.01 -16.31
N ALA A 124 -3.42 -1.36 -15.41
CA ALA A 124 -4.64 -1.92 -14.85
C ALA A 124 -5.72 -2.08 -15.93
N SER A 125 -6.15 -3.31 -16.14
CA SER A 125 -7.19 -3.64 -17.11
C SER A 125 -8.57 -3.52 -16.46
N LEU A 126 -9.05 -2.29 -16.29
CA LEU A 126 -10.40 -2.03 -15.78
C LEU A 126 -11.46 -2.51 -16.79
N SER A 127 -12.37 -3.39 -16.36
CA SER A 127 -13.55 -3.70 -17.18
C SER A 127 -14.39 -2.44 -17.43
N ARG A 128 -15.17 -2.47 -18.52
CA ARG A 128 -16.15 -1.39 -18.81
C ARG A 128 -17.18 -1.25 -17.68
N SER A 129 -17.54 -2.35 -17.02
CA SER A 129 -18.46 -2.36 -15.89
C SER A 129 -17.87 -1.63 -14.69
N MET A 130 -16.63 -1.91 -14.31
CA MET A 130 -15.96 -1.24 -13.19
C MET A 130 -15.79 0.25 -13.46
N ARG A 131 -15.31 0.61 -14.66
CA ARG A 131 -15.17 2.02 -15.05
C ARG A 131 -16.49 2.78 -14.91
N ARG A 132 -17.59 2.21 -15.41
CA ARG A 132 -18.94 2.81 -15.26
C ARG A 132 -19.44 2.81 -13.81
N ALA A 133 -18.97 1.91 -12.96
CA ALA A 133 -19.34 1.91 -11.54
C ALA A 133 -18.62 3.05 -10.81
N LEU A 134 -17.32 3.21 -11.04
CA LEU A 134 -16.51 4.31 -10.52
C LEU A 134 -17.03 5.67 -10.99
N GLU A 135 -17.31 5.82 -12.28
CA GLU A 135 -17.90 7.06 -12.84
C GLU A 135 -19.25 7.39 -12.19
N ARG A 136 -20.10 6.38 -11.94
CA ARG A 136 -21.39 6.59 -11.27
C ARG A 136 -21.24 6.93 -9.79
N ALA A 137 -20.18 6.46 -9.15
CA ALA A 137 -19.83 6.85 -7.80
C ALA A 137 -19.12 8.21 -7.74
N GLY A 138 -18.92 8.90 -8.86
CA GLY A 138 -18.22 10.19 -8.90
C GLY A 138 -16.70 10.08 -8.73
N VAL A 139 -16.12 8.90 -8.97
CA VAL A 139 -14.68 8.65 -8.87
C VAL A 139 -14.01 8.83 -10.23
N GLU A 140 -13.11 9.81 -10.31
CA GLU A 140 -12.25 10.04 -11.45
C GLU A 140 -11.07 9.06 -11.46
N ILE A 141 -10.71 8.54 -12.63
CA ILE A 141 -9.59 7.59 -12.75
C ILE A 141 -8.37 8.31 -13.30
N MET A 142 -7.30 8.36 -12.50
CA MET A 142 -6.02 8.92 -12.88
C MET A 142 -4.97 7.82 -13.06
N PRO A 143 -4.60 7.48 -14.32
CA PRO A 143 -3.58 6.46 -14.55
C PRO A 143 -2.17 6.98 -14.24
N TYR A 144 -1.30 6.12 -13.71
CA TYR A 144 0.13 6.40 -13.59
C TYR A 144 1.00 5.30 -14.20
N SER A 145 2.19 5.65 -14.64
CA SER A 145 3.23 4.72 -15.11
C SER A 145 4.51 4.95 -14.32
N ILE A 146 5.28 3.89 -14.15
CA ILE A 146 6.58 3.95 -13.49
C ILE A 146 7.66 3.67 -14.51
N TYR A 147 8.72 4.45 -14.44
CA TYR A 147 9.88 4.33 -15.30
C TYR A 147 11.12 4.15 -14.45
N ASP A 148 11.88 3.11 -14.75
CA ASP A 148 13.21 2.92 -14.20
C ASP A 148 14.22 3.70 -15.04
N LEU A 149 15.02 4.48 -14.32
CA LEU A 149 16.08 5.34 -14.81
C LEU A 149 17.42 4.74 -14.37
N ALA A 150 18.16 4.19 -15.32
CA ALA A 150 19.52 3.75 -15.05
C ALA A 150 20.43 4.98 -14.93
N THR A 151 20.92 5.24 -13.73
CA THR A 151 21.95 6.26 -13.45
C THR A 151 23.28 5.58 -13.14
N PRO A 152 24.43 6.29 -13.22
CA PRO A 152 25.73 5.73 -12.86
C PRO A 152 25.78 5.18 -11.41
N ASP A 153 24.94 5.72 -10.52
CA ASP A 153 24.91 5.41 -9.09
C ASP A 153 23.84 4.36 -8.72
N GLY A 154 22.99 3.95 -9.67
CA GLY A 154 21.93 2.95 -9.43
C GLY A 154 20.70 3.14 -10.30
N LEU A 155 19.64 2.39 -9.98
CA LEU A 155 18.32 2.53 -10.60
C LEU A 155 17.48 3.51 -9.76
N LEU A 156 16.96 4.55 -10.40
CA LEU A 156 15.96 5.45 -9.82
C LEU A 156 14.61 5.16 -10.48
N SER A 157 13.54 5.09 -9.70
CA SER A 157 12.19 4.96 -10.27
C SER A 157 11.51 6.33 -10.29
N ALA A 158 10.89 6.66 -11.42
CA ALA A 158 10.13 7.88 -11.63
C ALA A 158 8.67 7.54 -11.92
N VAL A 159 7.75 8.23 -11.24
CA VAL A 159 6.31 8.11 -11.49
C VAL A 159 5.91 9.17 -12.51
N SER A 160 5.03 8.81 -13.44
CA SER A 160 4.48 9.72 -14.44
C SER A 160 2.97 9.51 -14.55
N PHE A 161 2.23 10.61 -14.54
CA PHE A 161 0.78 10.63 -14.74
C PHE A 161 0.39 10.97 -16.18
N GLU A 162 1.37 11.14 -17.07
CA GLU A 162 1.09 11.37 -18.48
C GLU A 162 0.74 10.05 -19.16
N PRO A 163 -0.24 10.06 -20.08
CA PRO A 163 -0.41 8.94 -21.00
C PRO A 163 0.90 8.81 -21.79
N GLY A 164 1.69 7.78 -21.48
CA GLY A 164 3.03 7.63 -22.06
C GLY A 164 3.04 7.71 -23.58
N PRO A 165 4.21 7.98 -24.21
CA PRO A 165 4.34 8.09 -25.66
C PRO A 165 4.08 6.73 -26.31
N GLY A 166 2.81 6.42 -26.57
CA GLY A 166 2.44 5.05 -26.94
C GLY A 166 0.95 4.73 -27.05
N VAL A 167 0.09 5.69 -27.39
CA VAL A 167 -0.98 5.53 -28.39
C VAL A 167 -1.29 6.93 -28.90
N ALA A 168 -0.79 7.28 -30.08
CA ALA A 168 -1.38 8.41 -30.80
C ALA A 168 -2.87 8.12 -30.94
N GLN A 169 -3.72 8.85 -30.22
CA GLN A 169 -5.13 8.91 -30.59
C GLN A 169 -5.15 9.39 -32.04
N ALA A 170 -5.58 8.51 -32.95
CA ALA A 170 -5.85 8.90 -34.31
C ALA A 170 -6.77 10.13 -34.26
N PRO A 171 -6.46 11.20 -35.00
CA PRO A 171 -7.28 12.40 -34.97
C PRO A 171 -8.72 11.99 -35.29
N VAL A 172 -9.63 12.35 -34.39
CA VAL A 172 -11.07 12.22 -34.58
C VAL A 172 -11.38 12.79 -35.96
N ARG A 173 -11.79 11.93 -36.90
CA ARG A 173 -12.27 12.38 -38.20
C ARG A 173 -13.49 13.25 -37.93
N GLU A 174 -13.28 14.55 -38.05
CA GLU A 174 -14.30 15.57 -38.16
C GLU A 174 -15.19 15.21 -39.37
N SER A 175 -16.33 14.57 -39.11
CA SER A 175 -17.31 14.29 -40.16
C SER A 175 -18.16 15.53 -40.38
N VAL A 176 -17.56 16.56 -40.99
CA VAL A 176 -18.31 17.63 -41.64
C VAL A 176 -18.74 17.11 -43.01
N ARG A 177 -20.05 16.97 -43.21
CA ARG A 177 -20.68 17.22 -44.52
C ARG A 177 -22.18 17.45 -44.38
N SER A 178 -22.55 18.70 -44.64
CA SER A 178 -23.90 19.20 -44.82
C SER A 178 -24.57 18.67 -46.10
N ALA A 179 -25.90 18.52 -46.00
CA ALA A 179 -26.97 18.78 -46.97
C ALA A 179 -26.93 18.22 -48.42
N SER A 180 -28.00 17.51 -48.82
CA SER A 180 -28.78 17.81 -50.06
C SER A 180 -30.05 16.95 -50.22
N VAL A 181 -31.20 17.62 -50.06
CA VAL A 181 -32.52 17.56 -50.73
C VAL A 181 -32.76 16.51 -51.87
N ALA A 182 -33.88 15.75 -51.82
CA ALA A 182 -35.07 15.88 -52.71
C ALA A 182 -35.99 14.62 -52.79
N ALA A 183 -37.31 14.84 -52.54
CA ALA A 183 -38.53 14.26 -53.19
C ALA A 183 -38.80 12.72 -53.15
N ALA A 184 -40.02 12.16 -52.97
CA ALA A 184 -41.39 12.66 -52.84
C ALA A 184 -42.40 11.52 -52.49
N ARG A 185 -43.54 11.89 -51.88
CA ARG A 185 -44.90 11.25 -51.90
C ARG A 185 -45.07 9.88 -51.19
N MET A 186 -46.13 9.57 -50.43
CA MET A 186 -47.55 9.96 -50.46
C MET A 186 -48.18 10.03 -49.05
N SER A 187 -49.22 10.86 -48.96
CA SER A 187 -50.13 11.09 -47.84
C SER A 187 -51.04 9.89 -47.53
N VAL A 188 -51.36 9.68 -46.24
CA VAL A 188 -52.74 9.48 -45.78
C VAL A 188 -52.92 10.23 -44.46
N HIS A 189 -53.94 11.09 -44.46
CA HIS A 189 -54.45 11.89 -43.36
C HIS A 189 -55.69 11.18 -42.78
N VAL A 190 -55.92 11.26 -41.46
CA VAL A 190 -57.23 11.35 -40.76
C VAL A 190 -57.00 11.29 -39.22
N PRO A 191 -57.81 11.96 -38.37
CA PRO A 191 -57.33 12.75 -37.23
C PRO A 191 -57.66 12.21 -35.81
N HIS A 192 -57.10 12.93 -34.83
CA HIS A 192 -57.21 12.98 -33.35
C HIS A 192 -58.56 12.59 -32.67
N PRO A 193 -58.57 12.17 -31.36
CA PRO A 193 -58.44 13.11 -30.23
C PRO A 193 -57.65 12.61 -28.98
N PRO A 194 -57.33 13.50 -28.01
CA PRO A 194 -56.52 13.19 -26.83
C PRO A 194 -57.38 12.79 -25.61
N PRO A 195 -56.78 12.21 -24.55
CA PRO A 195 -57.34 12.37 -23.22
C PRO A 195 -56.34 12.88 -22.17
N ALA A 196 -56.81 13.93 -21.50
CA ALA A 196 -56.81 14.18 -20.06
C ALA A 196 -55.48 14.26 -19.29
N ALA A 197 -55.20 15.49 -18.86
CA ALA A 197 -54.39 15.82 -17.70
C ALA A 197 -54.89 15.10 -16.44
N LEU A 198 -53.99 14.43 -15.73
CA LEU A 198 -54.16 14.10 -14.32
C LEU A 198 -53.26 15.03 -13.51
N ARG A 199 -53.90 16.05 -12.92
CA ARG A 199 -53.41 16.75 -11.74
C ARG A 199 -53.30 15.75 -10.61
N VAL A 200 -52.12 15.61 -10.04
CA VAL A 200 -51.94 15.06 -8.69
C VAL A 200 -51.47 16.21 -7.82
N GLU A 201 -52.29 16.56 -6.84
CA GLU A 201 -52.04 17.61 -5.87
C GLU A 201 -50.91 17.23 -4.91
N PRO A 202 -50.12 18.20 -4.42
CA PRO A 202 -49.11 17.96 -3.40
C PRO A 202 -49.79 17.71 -2.04
N VAL A 203 -49.55 16.54 -1.46
CA VAL A 203 -49.94 16.24 -0.08
C VAL A 203 -49.01 17.03 0.85
N ILE A 204 -49.61 18.04 1.50
CA ILE A 204 -49.04 18.74 2.65
C ILE A 204 -49.15 17.79 3.85
N LEU A 205 -48.03 17.36 4.41
CA LEU A 205 -47.96 16.81 5.77
C LEU A 205 -47.35 17.87 6.68
N ALA A 206 -48.16 18.35 7.62
CA ALA A 206 -47.81 19.29 8.67
C ALA A 206 -46.92 18.60 9.74
N PRO A 207 -46.14 19.37 10.53
CA PRO A 207 -45.06 18.86 11.37
C PRO A 207 -45.58 18.20 12.65
N ALA A 208 -45.04 17.03 12.98
CA ALA A 208 -45.23 16.40 14.28
C ALA A 208 -44.13 16.83 15.26
N ALA A 209 -44.57 17.61 16.25
CA ALA A 209 -44.10 17.78 17.62
C ALA A 209 -42.65 17.38 18.01
N HIS A 210 -41.97 18.38 18.58
CA HIS A 210 -40.90 18.27 19.57
C HIS A 210 -41.08 17.11 20.56
N VAL A 211 -40.03 16.31 20.70
CA VAL A 211 -39.75 15.54 21.92
C VAL A 211 -38.28 15.77 22.27
N GLU A 212 -38.02 16.57 23.30
CA GLU A 212 -36.75 16.59 24.02
C GLU A 212 -36.56 15.26 24.77
N PRO A 213 -35.35 14.69 24.78
CA PRO A 213 -34.91 13.87 25.88
C PRO A 213 -33.88 14.63 26.71
N LEU A 214 -34.34 15.11 27.87
CA LEU A 214 -33.52 15.47 29.02
C LEU A 214 -32.71 14.22 29.45
N VAL A 215 -31.40 14.20 29.18
CA VAL A 215 -30.50 13.20 29.79
C VAL A 215 -29.44 13.94 30.59
N ALA A 216 -29.52 13.71 31.89
CA ALA A 216 -28.72 14.32 32.93
C ALA A 216 -27.22 14.03 32.75
N SER A 217 -26.42 15.08 32.87
CA SER A 217 -24.96 15.02 33.02
C SER A 217 -24.60 14.29 34.31
N ALA A 218 -23.92 13.15 34.20
CA ALA A 218 -23.19 12.53 35.29
C ALA A 218 -21.75 13.09 35.34
N PRO A 219 -21.20 13.42 36.52
CA PRO A 219 -19.86 13.99 36.64
C PRO A 219 -18.77 12.95 36.36
N VAL A 220 -17.85 13.33 35.48
CA VAL A 220 -16.64 12.57 35.13
C VAL A 220 -15.69 12.53 36.34
N PRO A 221 -15.19 11.35 36.78
CA PRO A 221 -14.16 11.28 37.80
C PRO A 221 -12.81 11.77 37.25
N ARG A 222 -12.23 12.74 37.96
CA ARG A 222 -10.93 13.36 37.69
C ARG A 222 -9.83 12.32 37.94
N VAL A 223 -9.19 11.83 36.89
CA VAL A 223 -7.99 10.98 37.00
C VAL A 223 -6.77 11.89 37.05
N GLU A 224 -6.07 11.87 38.17
CA GLU A 224 -4.78 12.54 38.34
C GLU A 224 -3.70 11.90 37.45
N PRO A 225 -2.81 12.67 36.81
CA PRO A 225 -1.68 12.12 36.08
C PRO A 225 -0.61 11.56 37.04
N PRO A 226 -0.07 10.35 36.81
CA PRO A 226 0.99 9.80 37.64
C PRO A 226 2.33 10.55 37.44
N VAL A 227 2.98 10.78 38.57
CA VAL A 227 4.28 11.44 38.76
C VAL A 227 5.39 10.75 37.95
N ALA A 228 6.18 11.54 37.23
CA ALA A 228 7.37 11.10 36.51
C ALA A 228 8.48 10.60 37.48
N PRO A 229 9.08 9.42 37.26
CA PRO A 229 10.26 9.03 38.00
C PRO A 229 11.53 9.73 37.48
N ALA A 230 12.38 10.14 38.42
CA ALA A 230 13.66 10.82 38.22
C ALA A 230 14.69 9.97 37.44
N PRO A 231 15.65 10.60 36.73
CA PRO A 231 16.63 9.90 35.91
C PRO A 231 17.66 9.15 36.77
N VAL A 232 17.81 7.84 36.51
CA VAL A 232 18.87 7.03 37.10
C VAL A 232 20.19 7.34 36.39
N VAL A 233 21.15 7.78 37.20
CA VAL A 233 22.54 8.09 36.85
C VAL A 233 23.26 6.82 36.38
N ALA A 234 23.89 6.89 35.20
CA ALA A 234 24.79 5.86 34.69
C ALA A 234 26.12 5.85 35.47
N PRO A 235 26.68 4.67 35.81
CA PRO A 235 28.09 4.58 36.15
C PRO A 235 28.97 4.29 34.92
N ALA A 236 30.08 5.01 34.87
CA ALA A 236 31.16 4.98 33.90
C ALA A 236 32.02 3.68 34.00
N PRO A 237 32.87 3.38 33.00
CA PRO A 237 33.60 2.12 32.90
C PRO A 237 34.94 2.18 33.66
N GLU A 238 35.35 1.06 34.26
CA GLU A 238 36.72 0.87 34.73
C GLU A 238 37.43 -0.28 33.99
N PRO A 239 38.78 -0.23 33.91
CA PRO A 239 39.53 -0.86 32.84
C PRO A 239 40.55 -1.91 33.33
N VAL A 240 41.20 -2.55 32.35
CA VAL A 240 42.52 -3.21 32.43
C VAL A 240 42.62 -4.56 33.17
N ARG A 241 42.94 -5.63 32.43
CA ARG A 241 44.26 -6.29 32.56
C ARG A 241 44.53 -7.33 31.46
N ALA A 242 45.62 -7.07 30.74
CA ALA A 242 46.38 -8.05 29.99
C ALA A 242 47.49 -8.62 30.89
N GLU A 243 47.77 -9.92 30.79
CA GLU A 243 49.12 -10.55 30.79
C GLU A 243 48.93 -12.07 30.59
N ARG A 244 49.47 -12.67 29.51
CA ARG A 244 50.77 -13.39 29.42
C ARG A 244 50.76 -14.72 30.22
N VAL A 245 51.23 -15.89 29.78
CA VAL A 245 52.20 -16.26 28.74
C VAL A 245 52.32 -17.81 28.70
N ARG A 246 52.55 -18.35 27.47
CA ARG A 246 53.35 -19.52 27.07
C ARG A 246 52.97 -21.00 27.35
N ASP A 247 52.89 -21.70 26.22
CA ASP A 247 53.65 -22.87 25.77
C ASP A 247 53.70 -24.15 26.62
N ALA A 248 53.16 -25.22 26.02
CA ALA A 248 53.83 -26.52 25.97
C ALA A 248 53.33 -27.33 24.75
N GLU A 249 54.08 -27.29 23.65
CA GLU A 249 54.10 -28.36 22.66
C GLU A 249 54.85 -29.56 23.24
N ARG A 250 54.25 -30.77 23.23
CA ARG A 250 54.77 -31.96 22.52
C ARG A 250 54.10 -33.26 22.98
N SER A 251 53.60 -33.97 21.96
CA SER A 251 53.65 -35.44 21.81
C SER A 251 52.81 -36.30 22.75
N PHE A 252 51.78 -36.99 22.22
CA PHE A 252 51.89 -38.37 21.77
C PHE A 252 50.56 -38.83 21.14
N MET A 253 50.64 -39.71 20.13
CA MET A 253 49.48 -40.36 19.53
C MET A 253 48.74 -41.18 20.59
N GLU A 254 47.46 -40.89 20.81
CA GLU A 254 46.52 -41.89 21.32
C GLU A 254 45.14 -41.62 20.71
N SER A 255 44.72 -42.56 19.87
CA SER A 255 43.41 -42.59 19.23
C SER A 255 42.31 -42.55 20.29
N VAL A 256 41.64 -41.42 20.39
CA VAL A 256 40.30 -41.31 20.97
C VAL A 256 39.45 -40.62 19.93
N SER A 257 38.42 -41.33 19.47
CA SER A 257 37.44 -40.86 18.50
C SER A 257 37.03 -39.42 18.79
N ASP A 258 37.19 -38.56 17.78
CA ASP A 258 36.52 -37.26 17.75
C ASP A 258 35.05 -37.44 18.16
N PRO A 259 34.53 -36.71 19.15
CA PRO A 259 33.11 -36.54 19.25
C PRO A 259 32.72 -35.76 18.00
N ALA A 260 32.18 -36.47 17.02
CA ALA A 260 31.46 -35.87 15.92
C ALA A 260 30.55 -34.78 16.51
N PRO A 261 30.53 -33.56 15.95
CA PRO A 261 29.62 -32.52 16.42
C PRO A 261 28.22 -33.12 16.49
N PRO A 262 27.43 -32.83 17.54
CA PRO A 262 26.15 -33.49 17.76
C PRO A 262 25.37 -33.44 16.46
N ARG A 263 25.11 -34.61 15.88
CA ARG A 263 24.28 -34.76 14.69
C ARG A 263 22.92 -34.22 15.08
N ARG A 264 22.70 -32.93 14.80
CA ARG A 264 21.40 -32.27 14.93
C ARG A 264 20.46 -33.13 14.12
N SER A 265 19.56 -33.82 14.79
CA SER A 265 18.45 -34.51 14.17
C SER A 265 17.80 -33.53 13.21
N ALA A 266 17.84 -33.84 11.91
CA ALA A 266 17.40 -32.96 10.83
C ALA A 266 16.03 -32.40 11.19
N SER A 267 15.93 -31.07 11.28
CA SER A 267 14.67 -30.44 11.67
C SER A 267 13.61 -30.76 10.62
N ALA A 268 12.33 -30.78 10.99
CA ALA A 268 11.25 -31.00 10.03
C ALA A 268 11.30 -29.99 8.86
N VAL A 269 11.84 -28.79 9.12
CA VAL A 269 12.11 -27.76 8.10
C VAL A 269 13.26 -28.16 7.19
N ASP A 270 14.35 -28.75 7.71
CA ASP A 270 15.47 -29.20 6.89
C ASP A 270 15.03 -30.31 5.92
N ALA A 271 14.22 -31.26 6.42
CA ALA A 271 13.63 -32.31 5.58
C ALA A 271 12.69 -31.73 4.50
N PHE A 272 11.90 -30.71 4.85
CA PHE A 272 11.04 -30.00 3.90
C PHE A 272 11.87 -29.27 2.83
N VAL A 273 12.92 -28.56 3.23
CA VAL A 273 13.79 -27.81 2.30
C VAL A 273 14.47 -28.74 1.31
N VAL A 274 14.93 -29.92 1.74
CA VAL A 274 15.49 -30.95 0.86
C VAL A 274 14.44 -31.49 -0.12
N SER A 275 13.16 -31.55 0.27
CA SER A 275 12.07 -32.03 -0.59
C SER A 275 11.69 -31.08 -1.73
N ILE A 276 12.17 -29.83 -1.71
CA ILE A 276 11.87 -28.82 -2.74
C ILE A 276 12.54 -29.21 -4.07
N GLY A 277 11.71 -29.56 -5.06
CA GLY A 277 12.19 -29.98 -6.38
C GLY A 277 12.92 -28.89 -7.17
N ASP A 278 12.50 -27.63 -7.03
CA ASP A 278 13.15 -26.50 -7.68
C ASP A 278 14.48 -26.14 -6.98
N PRO A 279 15.64 -26.25 -7.65
CA PRO A 279 16.94 -25.96 -7.03
C PRO A 279 17.08 -24.49 -6.62
N LYS A 280 16.42 -23.56 -7.30
CA LYS A 280 16.46 -22.13 -6.99
C LYS A 280 15.66 -21.83 -5.73
N LEU A 281 14.44 -22.38 -5.62
CA LEU A 281 13.61 -22.20 -4.42
C LEU A 281 14.23 -22.87 -3.21
N ARG A 282 14.84 -24.05 -3.40
CA ARG A 282 15.60 -24.74 -2.36
C ARG A 282 16.78 -23.90 -1.87
N GLY A 283 17.60 -23.35 -2.76
CA GLY A 283 18.73 -22.50 -2.37
C GLY A 283 18.28 -21.25 -1.59
N MET A 284 17.18 -20.61 -2.01
CA MET A 284 16.60 -19.50 -1.24
C MET A 284 16.09 -19.93 0.14
N ALA A 285 15.42 -21.08 0.23
CA ALA A 285 14.92 -21.61 1.50
C ALA A 285 16.06 -22.00 2.47
N GLU A 286 17.13 -22.63 1.96
CA GLU A 286 18.35 -22.93 2.73
C GLU A 286 19.00 -21.64 3.27
N GLN A 287 19.08 -20.60 2.43
CA GLN A 287 19.63 -19.31 2.81
C GLN A 287 18.83 -18.64 3.93
N ILE A 288 17.49 -18.67 3.84
CA ILE A 288 16.60 -18.15 4.88
C ILE A 288 16.82 -18.92 6.18
N VAL A 289 16.77 -20.25 6.15
CA VAL A 289 16.97 -21.08 7.34
C VAL A 289 18.33 -20.80 7.97
N GLY A 290 19.40 -20.73 7.17
CA GLY A 290 20.74 -20.41 7.63
C GLY A 290 20.84 -19.03 8.30
N PHE A 291 20.22 -18.02 7.71
CA PHE A 291 20.20 -16.66 8.27
C PHE A 291 19.51 -16.61 9.64
N PHE A 292 18.31 -17.15 9.75
CA PHE A 292 17.53 -17.09 10.99
C PHE A 292 18.09 -18.01 12.08
N GLN A 293 18.52 -19.23 11.75
CA GLN A 293 19.14 -20.13 12.73
C GLN A 293 20.53 -19.64 13.17
N GLY A 294 21.26 -18.92 12.32
CA GLY A 294 22.52 -18.28 12.69
C GLY A 294 22.34 -17.18 13.73
N ARG A 295 21.23 -16.43 13.66
CA ARG A 295 20.91 -15.34 14.58
C ARG A 295 20.11 -15.79 15.81
N PHE A 296 19.27 -16.80 15.67
CA PHE A 296 18.42 -17.37 16.72
C PHE A 296 18.60 -18.89 16.78
N PRO A 297 19.64 -19.40 17.45
CA PRO A 297 19.94 -20.84 17.50
C PRO A 297 18.85 -21.70 18.16
N THR A 298 17.99 -21.08 18.99
CA THR A 298 16.87 -21.73 19.67
C THR A 298 15.58 -21.76 18.85
N ALA A 299 15.61 -21.22 17.62
CA ALA A 299 14.45 -21.20 16.73
C ALA A 299 13.99 -22.62 16.39
N ALA A 300 12.73 -22.91 16.67
CA ALA A 300 12.08 -24.15 16.27
C ALA A 300 11.29 -23.92 14.98
N GLY A 301 11.52 -24.79 13.99
CA GLY A 301 10.84 -24.76 12.71
C GLY A 301 9.63 -25.70 12.67
N MET A 302 8.55 -25.25 12.05
CA MET A 302 7.40 -26.07 11.69
C MET A 302 7.10 -25.92 10.22
N VAL A 303 6.78 -27.02 9.55
CA VAL A 303 6.29 -27.00 8.18
C VAL A 303 4.83 -26.57 8.19
N THR A 304 4.47 -25.61 7.35
CA THR A 304 3.10 -25.12 7.18
C THR A 304 2.58 -25.60 5.83
N ASP A 305 1.63 -26.52 5.85
CA ASP A 305 1.05 -27.15 4.66
C ASP A 305 2.13 -27.69 3.68
N GLN A 306 1.80 -27.78 2.38
CA GLN A 306 2.74 -28.22 1.34
C GLN A 306 3.54 -27.05 0.72
N SER A 307 3.33 -25.82 1.19
CA SER A 307 3.80 -24.60 0.53
C SER A 307 4.64 -23.70 1.42
N GLY A 308 5.16 -24.17 2.55
CA GLY A 308 6.00 -23.29 3.37
C GLY A 308 6.44 -23.85 4.71
N PHE A 309 7.06 -22.99 5.50
CA PHE A 309 7.43 -23.26 6.88
C PHE A 309 7.48 -21.98 7.71
N THR A 310 7.33 -22.12 9.02
CA THR A 310 7.45 -21.04 10.00
C THR A 310 8.57 -21.36 10.97
N LEU A 311 9.41 -20.36 11.27
CA LEU A 311 10.39 -20.38 12.34
C LEU A 311 9.89 -19.50 13.49
N ARG A 312 10.02 -20.00 14.72
CA ARG A 312 9.62 -19.28 15.94
C ARG A 312 10.57 -19.57 17.09
N THR A 313 10.75 -18.61 17.99
CA THR A 313 11.35 -18.86 19.30
C THR A 313 10.27 -19.34 20.28
N ALA A 314 10.63 -19.57 21.55
CA ALA A 314 9.67 -20.03 22.55
C ALA A 314 8.51 -19.05 22.81
N LYS A 315 8.71 -17.75 22.52
CA LYS A 315 7.72 -16.70 22.75
C LYS A 315 7.30 -15.95 21.50
N ASP A 316 8.19 -15.82 20.51
CA ASP A 316 8.01 -14.88 19.42
C ASP A 316 8.06 -15.56 18.05
N HIS A 317 7.28 -15.02 17.11
CA HIS A 317 7.35 -15.38 15.70
C HIS A 317 8.59 -14.75 15.06
N LEU A 318 9.41 -15.55 14.36
CA LEU A 318 10.59 -15.04 13.65
C LEU A 318 10.29 -14.81 12.19
N VAL A 319 9.85 -15.85 11.49
CA VAL A 319 9.55 -15.75 10.07
C VAL A 319 8.56 -16.83 9.64
N THR A 320 7.62 -16.48 8.77
CA THR A 320 6.85 -17.43 7.98
C THR A 320 7.27 -17.31 6.54
N VAL A 321 7.64 -18.43 5.95
CA VAL A 321 8.11 -18.56 4.58
C VAL A 321 7.04 -19.28 3.78
N ARG A 322 6.51 -18.63 2.75
CA ARG A 322 5.62 -19.25 1.77
C ARG A 322 6.33 -19.39 0.43
N LEU A 323 6.31 -20.61 -0.09
CA LEU A 323 6.83 -20.99 -1.39
C LEU A 323 5.66 -21.04 -2.38
N ASP A 324 5.81 -20.31 -3.47
CA ASP A 324 4.96 -20.41 -4.66
C ASP A 324 5.79 -21.00 -5.82
N ARG A 325 5.18 -21.27 -6.98
CA ARG A 325 5.77 -22.00 -8.11
C ARG A 325 7.17 -21.55 -8.55
N SER A 326 7.55 -20.29 -8.29
CA SER A 326 8.86 -19.73 -8.72
C SER A 326 9.37 -18.62 -7.80
N SER A 327 8.84 -18.50 -6.59
CA SER A 327 9.11 -17.36 -5.73
C SER A 327 8.85 -17.65 -4.26
N VAL A 328 9.46 -16.85 -3.40
CA VAL A 328 9.33 -16.92 -1.95
C VAL A 328 8.65 -15.66 -1.42
N TRP A 329 7.82 -15.83 -0.40
CA TRP A 329 7.19 -14.77 0.37
C TRP A 329 7.62 -14.91 1.82
N LEU A 330 7.97 -13.80 2.48
CA LEU A 330 8.37 -13.79 3.88
C LEU A 330 7.40 -12.92 4.67
N GLU A 331 7.02 -13.38 5.85
CA GLU A 331 6.41 -12.55 6.89
C GLU A 331 7.39 -12.56 8.06
N VAL A 332 7.98 -11.43 8.46
CA VAL A 332 9.10 -11.38 9.43
C VAL A 332 8.72 -10.66 10.72
N GLY A 333 9.24 -11.15 11.84
CA GLY A 333 9.12 -10.57 13.17
C GLY A 333 7.78 -10.85 13.87
N PRO A 334 7.63 -10.38 15.12
CA PRO A 334 6.44 -10.64 15.93
C PRO A 334 5.18 -10.03 15.33
N GLU A 335 5.32 -8.91 14.63
CA GLU A 335 4.25 -8.19 13.91
C GLU A 335 3.92 -8.79 12.54
N ARG A 336 4.66 -9.83 12.11
CA ARG A 336 4.47 -10.53 10.83
C ARG A 336 4.49 -9.61 9.62
N ILE A 337 5.50 -8.74 9.55
CA ILE A 337 5.64 -7.77 8.47
C ILE A 337 5.84 -8.53 7.15
N PRO A 338 4.92 -8.44 6.18
CA PRO A 338 5.05 -9.13 4.91
C PRO A 338 6.10 -8.46 4.04
N THR A 339 6.90 -9.25 3.33
CA THR A 339 7.81 -8.78 2.29
C THR A 339 7.20 -8.99 0.91
N SER A 340 7.67 -8.23 -0.07
CA SER A 340 7.36 -8.46 -1.48
C SER A 340 7.75 -9.88 -1.95
N LYS A 341 7.19 -10.29 -3.08
CA LYS A 341 7.43 -11.60 -3.70
C LYS A 341 8.84 -11.67 -4.29
N ILE A 342 9.67 -12.54 -3.72
CA ILE A 342 11.09 -12.65 -4.03
C ILE A 342 11.29 -13.75 -5.06
N LYS A 343 11.77 -13.39 -6.25
CA LYS A 343 11.99 -14.33 -7.35
C LYS A 343 13.44 -14.80 -7.47
N ASP A 344 14.39 -14.13 -6.83
CA ASP A 344 15.82 -14.42 -6.96
C ASP A 344 16.60 -14.23 -5.65
N PRO A 345 17.76 -14.92 -5.48
CA PRO A 345 18.54 -14.87 -4.25
C PRO A 345 19.16 -13.50 -3.93
N ALA A 346 19.51 -12.68 -4.93
CA ALA A 346 20.09 -11.37 -4.67
C ALA A 346 19.06 -10.38 -4.11
N THR A 347 17.80 -10.51 -4.55
CA THR A 347 16.67 -9.79 -3.95
C THR A 347 16.33 -10.33 -2.56
N LEU A 348 16.51 -11.64 -2.31
CA LEU A 348 16.35 -12.23 -0.98
C LEU A 348 17.31 -11.63 0.05
N GLU A 349 18.60 -11.53 -0.29
CA GLU A 349 19.60 -10.90 0.59
C GLU A 349 19.25 -9.46 0.92
N ARG A 350 18.85 -8.68 -0.10
CA ARG A 350 18.42 -7.29 0.09
C ARG A 350 17.18 -7.19 0.97
N ALA A 351 16.19 -8.06 0.76
CA ALA A 351 14.97 -8.09 1.57
C ALA A 351 15.25 -8.42 3.05
N MET A 352 16.14 -9.38 3.32
CA MET A 352 16.55 -9.72 4.70
C MET A 352 17.40 -8.62 5.36
N ALA A 353 18.03 -7.76 4.56
CA ALA A 353 18.84 -6.63 5.02
C ALA A 353 18.04 -5.31 5.14
N LEU A 354 16.74 -5.31 4.84
CA LEU A 354 15.90 -4.11 4.97
C LEU A 354 15.88 -3.64 6.44
N PRO A 355 15.98 -2.31 6.70
CA PRO A 355 15.94 -1.78 8.06
C PRO A 355 14.71 -2.22 8.83
N SER A 356 13.53 -2.22 8.21
CA SER A 356 12.27 -2.68 8.82
C SER A 356 12.32 -4.15 9.26
N VAL A 357 12.96 -5.00 8.46
CA VAL A 357 13.13 -6.44 8.78
C VAL A 357 14.12 -6.61 9.93
N LEU A 358 15.22 -5.86 9.92
CA LEU A 358 16.21 -5.91 11.00
C LEU A 358 15.66 -5.35 12.32
N GLU A 359 14.89 -4.26 12.28
CA GLU A 359 14.20 -3.70 13.44
C GLU A 359 13.17 -4.69 14.01
N ALA A 360 12.37 -5.31 13.15
CA ALA A 360 11.43 -6.34 13.55
C ALA A 360 12.10 -7.60 14.13
N LEU A 361 13.34 -7.88 13.74
CA LEU A 361 14.14 -8.95 14.35
C LEU A 361 14.82 -8.53 15.65
N HIS A 362 15.15 -7.25 15.81
CA HIS A 362 15.71 -6.71 17.05
C HIS A 362 14.66 -6.61 18.16
N SER A 363 13.38 -6.51 17.81
CA SER A 363 12.28 -6.54 18.78
C SER A 363 11.99 -7.94 19.34
N VAL A 364 12.48 -9.00 18.68
CA VAL A 364 12.43 -10.37 19.19
C VAL A 364 13.40 -10.50 20.37
N ARG A 365 12.88 -10.80 21.56
CA ARG A 365 13.73 -11.02 22.73
C ARG A 365 14.33 -12.43 22.65
N SER A 366 15.65 -12.49 22.44
CA SER A 366 16.44 -13.73 22.37
C SER A 366 16.46 -14.50 23.70
#